data_AF-A0A9R0D1C6-F1
#
_entry.id   AF-A0A9R0D1C6-F1
#
_cell.length_a   1.000
_cell.length_b   1.000
_cell.length_c   1.000
_cell.angle_alpha   90.00
_cell.angle_beta   90.00
_cell.angle_gamma   90.00
#
_symmetry.space_group_name_H-M   'P 1'
#
loop_
_entity.id
_entity.type
_entity.pdbx_description
1 polymer ?
#
loop_
_entity_poly.entity_id
_entity_poly.type
_entity_poly.pdbx_seq_one_letter_code
_entity_poly.pdbx_strand_id
1 'polypeptide(L)'
;MIVRTVLCVLSLLGCTGVTGKAIYYEEKPPTPEELSFLKRYGYLSSPDEQGDGDDTDYAYTPHSISDALKRMQAFAGLPETGTLDPETKQLFNKKRCGVKDIEMSPASSRSRRYILQQAWNKKSITYRVVNGSSTMEKSRVEAWMEVGLGIWAPHGDLSFSRIEEGRADIQVSFVSGNHGDGFPFDGPGHIVAHAFPPPHGAMHFDDEETWGDNPEEEDEDVTDFFAVAVHEIGHALGLSHSNEKSSVMYPYYQVPVERLHIDDILGMQKLYLKEQESGESTESPVSQTSLVPRFTKAGSEEDENYMPDLCLTNYDTLQVINDKIFVFEEEWVWVLYDRHEMEEGYPKRFHDVFRGLPLSINIIKTIYQRQNGNVVIFSGRRYWEFDSLFHFIKQGSISDYLIPKDVAELTTVFLSNYNNKTYLIEEERYWRFDESTGTMDPKYPKEMSMWRQVPYPVDAAVVWKGDTYFFQGPRFWRFDNELVQAHEYYPLPTAQVWFQCKSTSEMDRYVTNDGP
;
A
#
# COMPACT_ATOMS: atom_id res chain seq x y z
N MET A 1 -10.10 -23.17 -30.87
CA MET A 1 -11.31 -24.01 -30.68
C MET A 1 -11.17 -24.77 -29.35
N ILE A 2 -11.61 -24.18 -28.24
CA ILE A 2 -11.54 -24.80 -26.90
C ILE A 2 -12.97 -25.13 -26.49
N VAL A 3 -13.23 -26.41 -26.23
CA VAL A 3 -14.55 -26.91 -25.81
C VAL A 3 -14.55 -27.01 -24.29
N ARG A 4 -15.36 -26.19 -23.59
CA ARG A 4 -15.64 -26.36 -22.15
C ARG A 4 -17.01 -27.02 -21.98
N THR A 5 -17.02 -28.26 -21.51
CA THR A 5 -18.24 -29.03 -21.22
C THR A 5 -18.70 -28.75 -19.78
N VAL A 6 -19.88 -28.19 -19.58
CA VAL A 6 -20.50 -28.02 -18.25
C VAL A 6 -21.35 -29.27 -17.97
N LEU A 7 -20.96 -30.06 -16.97
CA LEU A 7 -21.75 -31.19 -16.46
C LEU A 7 -22.55 -30.73 -15.23
N CYS A 8 -23.88 -30.74 -15.34
CA CYS A 8 -24.79 -30.55 -14.21
C CYS A 8 -25.20 -31.92 -13.67
N VAL A 9 -24.83 -32.26 -12.43
CA VAL A 9 -25.19 -33.53 -11.80
C VAL A 9 -26.40 -33.30 -10.89
N LEU A 10 -27.58 -33.69 -11.37
CA LEU A 10 -28.79 -33.79 -10.55
C LEU A 10 -28.98 -35.25 -10.15
N SER A 11 -29.00 -35.50 -8.84
CA SER A 11 -29.22 -36.82 -8.26
C SER A 11 -30.70 -37.20 -8.25
N LEU A 12 -30.92 -38.48 -8.59
CA LEU A 12 -32.07 -39.36 -8.34
C LEU A 12 -33.18 -39.45 -9.41
N LEU A 13 -33.16 -40.63 -10.06
CA LEU A 13 -34.27 -41.38 -10.67
C LEU A 13 -34.98 -40.76 -11.87
N GLY A 14 -34.51 -41.11 -13.07
CA GLY A 14 -35.27 -41.04 -14.32
C GLY A 14 -34.45 -40.57 -15.51
N CYS A 15 -34.09 -41.47 -16.43
CA CYS A 15 -33.45 -41.10 -17.69
C CYS A 15 -34.38 -40.20 -18.53
N THR A 16 -34.02 -38.94 -18.68
CA THR A 16 -34.45 -38.10 -19.81
C THR A 16 -33.19 -37.48 -20.42
N GLY A 17 -33.06 -37.57 -21.74
CA GLY A 17 -31.85 -37.21 -22.47
C GLY A 17 -31.49 -35.74 -22.30
N VAL A 18 -30.22 -35.46 -21.97
CA VAL A 18 -29.67 -34.10 -21.95
C VAL A 18 -29.30 -33.73 -23.38
N THR A 19 -30.09 -32.85 -24.02
CA THR A 19 -29.69 -32.18 -25.26
C THR A 19 -28.79 -31.00 -24.89
N GLY A 20 -27.47 -31.22 -24.91
CA GLY A 20 -26.51 -30.12 -24.83
C GLY A 20 -26.52 -29.33 -26.14
N LYS A 21 -27.06 -28.10 -26.12
CA LYS A 21 -26.78 -27.13 -27.19
C LYS A 21 -25.36 -26.59 -26.99
N ALA A 22 -24.46 -26.93 -27.90
CA ALA A 22 -23.20 -26.21 -28.03
C ALA A 22 -23.52 -24.80 -28.57
N ILE A 23 -23.37 -23.79 -27.73
CA ILE A 23 -23.45 -22.40 -28.17
C ILE A 23 -22.07 -22.07 -28.73
N TYR A 24 -21.96 -22.04 -30.07
CA TYR A 24 -20.76 -21.55 -30.74
C TYR A 24 -20.78 -20.03 -30.64
N TYR A 25 -19.98 -19.46 -29.74
CA TYR A 25 -19.65 -18.04 -29.81
C TYR A 25 -18.57 -17.88 -30.88
N GLU A 26 -18.97 -17.33 -32.02
CA GLU A 26 -18.06 -16.92 -33.07
C GLU A 26 -17.42 -15.61 -32.61
N GLU A 27 -16.17 -15.68 -32.13
CA GLU A 27 -15.42 -14.50 -31.71
C GLU A 27 -15.14 -13.64 -32.94
N LYS A 28 -15.80 -12.48 -33.03
CA LYS A 28 -15.53 -11.49 -34.07
C LYS A 28 -14.12 -10.92 -33.86
N PRO A 29 -13.34 -10.73 -34.93
CA PRO A 29 -12.03 -10.09 -34.83
C PRO A 29 -12.17 -8.65 -34.31
N PRO A 30 -11.15 -8.11 -33.61
CA PRO A 30 -11.16 -6.72 -33.16
C PRO A 30 -11.32 -5.73 -34.31
N THR A 31 -11.99 -4.61 -34.06
CA THR A 31 -12.07 -3.47 -34.97
C THR A 31 -10.71 -2.76 -35.11
N PRO A 32 -10.51 -1.95 -36.17
CA PRO A 32 -9.30 -1.12 -36.29
C PRO A 32 -9.08 -0.19 -35.09
N GLU A 33 -10.15 0.31 -34.48
CA GLU A 33 -10.10 1.14 -33.26
C GLU A 33 -9.62 0.33 -32.06
N GLU A 34 -10.17 -0.88 -31.84
CA GLU A 34 -9.76 -1.80 -30.78
C GLU A 34 -8.28 -2.23 -30.94
N LEU A 35 -7.81 -2.42 -32.17
CA LEU A 35 -6.39 -2.67 -32.45
C LEU A 35 -5.53 -1.44 -32.17
N SER A 36 -6.02 -0.24 -32.53
CA SER A 36 -5.30 1.02 -32.31
C SER A 36 -5.13 1.30 -30.82
N PHE A 37 -6.12 0.96 -29.99
CA PHE A 37 -6.02 1.00 -28.54
C PHE A 37 -4.84 0.14 -28.05
N LEU A 38 -4.80 -1.14 -28.45
CA LEU A 38 -3.75 -2.07 -28.01
C LEU A 38 -2.35 -1.62 -28.43
N LYS A 39 -2.22 -1.00 -29.61
CA LYS A 39 -0.95 -0.42 -30.07
C LYS A 39 -0.57 0.83 -29.28
N ARG A 40 -1.51 1.77 -29.12
CA ARG A 40 -1.29 3.06 -28.46
C ARG A 40 -0.73 2.87 -27.07
N TYR A 41 -1.29 1.92 -26.30
CA TYR A 41 -0.90 1.69 -24.90
C TYR A 41 0.20 0.63 -24.69
N GLY A 42 0.81 0.13 -25.76
CA GLY A 42 2.00 -0.73 -25.69
C GLY A 42 1.72 -2.23 -25.51
N TYR A 43 0.46 -2.67 -25.62
CA TYR A 43 0.08 -4.09 -25.51
C TYR A 43 0.36 -4.87 -26.79
N LEU A 44 0.32 -4.20 -27.95
CA LEU A 44 0.59 -4.76 -29.27
C LEU A 44 1.77 -4.03 -29.91
N SER A 45 2.84 -4.76 -30.22
CA SER A 45 4.06 -4.18 -30.80
C SER A 45 3.78 -3.53 -32.16
N SER A 46 4.39 -2.36 -32.37
CA SER A 46 4.41 -1.67 -33.66
C SER A 46 5.67 -2.09 -34.42
N PRO A 47 5.60 -2.46 -35.71
CA PRO A 47 6.77 -2.88 -36.50
C PRO A 47 7.91 -1.83 -36.55
N ASP A 48 7.57 -0.55 -36.35
CA ASP A 48 8.51 0.57 -36.47
C ASP A 48 9.62 0.60 -35.39
N GLU A 49 9.50 -0.18 -34.31
CA GLU A 49 10.52 -0.28 -33.25
C GLU A 49 11.61 -1.34 -33.54
N GLN A 50 11.50 -2.08 -34.66
CA GLN A 50 12.47 -3.08 -35.09
C GLN A 50 13.26 -2.69 -36.34
N GLY A 51 13.52 -1.40 -36.60
CA GLY A 51 14.69 -0.97 -37.37
C GLY A 51 14.82 -1.42 -38.84
N ASP A 52 13.83 -2.10 -39.43
CA ASP A 52 13.81 -2.46 -40.83
C ASP A 52 12.60 -1.79 -41.49
N GLY A 53 12.90 -0.70 -42.20
CA GLY A 53 11.92 0.05 -43.00
C GLY A 53 11.53 -0.73 -44.25
N ASP A 54 10.71 -1.75 -44.09
CA ASP A 54 9.96 -2.35 -45.20
C ASP A 54 8.46 -2.40 -44.89
N ASP A 55 7.74 -1.58 -45.64
CA ASP A 55 6.31 -1.32 -45.64
C ASP A 55 5.55 -2.56 -46.10
N THR A 56 5.46 -3.57 -45.23
CA THR A 56 4.66 -4.78 -45.47
C THR A 56 3.65 -5.01 -44.35
N ASP A 57 2.39 -4.92 -44.76
CA ASP A 57 1.16 -5.17 -44.00
C ASP A 57 1.12 -6.61 -43.44
N TYR A 58 1.91 -6.88 -42.40
CA TYR A 58 1.84 -8.13 -41.66
C TYR A 58 0.60 -8.10 -40.77
N ALA A 59 -0.48 -8.69 -41.26
CA ALA A 59 -1.70 -8.92 -40.52
C ALA A 59 -1.38 -9.60 -39.17
N TYR A 60 -1.66 -8.91 -38.06
CA TYR A 60 -1.52 -9.46 -36.72
C TYR A 60 -2.22 -10.82 -36.64
N THR A 61 -1.53 -11.83 -36.14
CA THR A 61 -2.13 -13.15 -35.98
C THR A 61 -3.21 -13.10 -34.89
N PRO A 62 -4.28 -13.92 -34.98
CA PRO A 62 -5.26 -14.05 -33.89
C PRO A 62 -4.60 -14.37 -32.54
N HIS A 63 -3.47 -15.08 -32.56
CA HIS A 63 -2.71 -15.41 -31.36
C HIS A 63 -2.02 -14.18 -30.75
N SER A 64 -1.34 -13.36 -31.55
CA SER A 64 -0.68 -12.13 -31.06
C SER A 64 -1.69 -11.11 -30.51
N ILE A 65 -2.88 -11.04 -31.10
CA ILE A 65 -3.98 -10.21 -30.60
C ILE A 65 -4.47 -10.74 -29.25
N SER A 66 -4.71 -12.05 -29.15
CA SER A 66 -5.16 -12.67 -27.90
C SER A 66 -4.16 -12.46 -26.75
N ASP A 67 -2.87 -12.57 -27.03
CA ASP A 67 -1.84 -12.31 -26.02
C ASP A 67 -1.74 -10.83 -25.63
N ALA A 68 -1.95 -9.91 -26.58
CA ALA A 68 -2.05 -8.48 -26.27
C ALA A 68 -3.25 -8.18 -25.37
N LEU A 69 -4.40 -8.80 -25.65
CA LEU A 69 -5.60 -8.68 -24.81
C LEU A 69 -5.37 -9.23 -23.41
N LYS A 70 -4.68 -10.37 -23.25
CA LYS A 70 -4.34 -10.88 -21.90
C LYS A 70 -3.43 -9.94 -21.13
N ARG A 71 -2.43 -9.34 -21.78
CA ARG A 71 -1.57 -8.35 -21.13
C ARG A 71 -2.36 -7.13 -20.66
N MET A 72 -3.26 -6.64 -21.51
CA MET A 72 -4.15 -5.53 -21.18
C MET A 72 -5.09 -5.87 -20.02
N GLN A 73 -5.73 -7.05 -20.08
CA GLN A 73 -6.61 -7.54 -19.02
C GLN A 73 -5.86 -7.71 -17.69
N ALA A 74 -4.68 -8.32 -17.71
CA ALA A 74 -3.84 -8.46 -16.52
C ALA A 74 -3.47 -7.10 -15.92
N PHE A 75 -3.11 -6.12 -16.75
CA PHE A 75 -2.78 -4.76 -16.30
C PHE A 75 -3.99 -4.05 -15.70
N ALA A 76 -5.16 -4.19 -16.32
CA ALA A 76 -6.43 -3.63 -15.85
C ALA A 76 -7.07 -4.43 -14.69
N GLY A 77 -6.41 -5.50 -14.20
CA GLY A 77 -6.95 -6.39 -13.17
C GLY A 77 -8.27 -7.08 -13.57
N LEU A 78 -8.42 -7.43 -14.85
CA LEU A 78 -9.50 -8.25 -15.41
C LEU A 78 -9.02 -9.70 -15.58
N PRO A 79 -9.95 -10.69 -15.65
CA PRO A 79 -9.60 -12.06 -16.00
C PRO A 79 -8.91 -12.13 -17.39
N GLU A 80 -7.79 -12.83 -17.47
CA GLU A 80 -6.99 -13.00 -18.70
C GLU A 80 -7.65 -13.94 -19.72
N THR A 81 -8.82 -13.57 -20.23
CA THR A 81 -9.57 -14.35 -21.22
C THR A 81 -8.88 -14.35 -22.59
N GLY A 82 -8.14 -13.29 -22.91
CA GLY A 82 -7.53 -13.06 -24.22
C GLY A 82 -8.54 -12.79 -25.33
N THR A 83 -9.75 -12.36 -24.95
CA THR A 83 -10.86 -12.07 -25.86
C THR A 83 -11.50 -10.74 -25.49
N LEU A 84 -12.16 -10.08 -26.45
CA LEU A 84 -12.89 -8.83 -26.21
C LEU A 84 -14.26 -9.12 -25.58
N ASP A 85 -14.22 -9.62 -24.35
CA ASP A 85 -15.42 -9.80 -23.54
C ASP A 85 -16.07 -8.44 -23.16
N PRO A 86 -17.33 -8.44 -22.69
CA PRO A 86 -18.06 -7.20 -22.42
C PRO A 86 -17.35 -6.26 -21.44
N GLU A 87 -16.67 -6.80 -20.42
CA GLU A 87 -15.92 -6.00 -19.43
C GLU A 87 -14.70 -5.34 -20.08
N THR A 88 -13.96 -6.09 -20.89
CA THR A 88 -12.81 -5.59 -21.68
C THR A 88 -13.24 -4.46 -22.62
N LYS A 89 -14.41 -4.57 -23.27
CA LYS A 89 -14.95 -3.52 -24.15
C LYS A 89 -15.42 -2.27 -23.42
N GLN A 90 -15.98 -2.42 -22.23
CA GLN A 90 -16.33 -1.25 -21.40
C GLN A 90 -15.09 -0.44 -21.05
N LEU A 91 -13.98 -1.13 -20.75
CA LEU A 91 -12.72 -0.51 -20.40
C LEU A 91 -12.11 0.30 -21.56
N PHE A 92 -12.35 -0.08 -22.82
CA PHE A 92 -11.84 0.66 -23.99
C PHE A 92 -12.50 2.03 -24.18
N ASN A 93 -13.71 2.22 -23.65
CA ASN A 93 -14.46 3.46 -23.77
C ASN A 93 -14.45 4.30 -22.48
N LYS A 94 -13.72 3.85 -21.44
CA LYS A 94 -13.64 4.57 -20.16
C LYS A 94 -12.58 5.67 -20.24
N LYS A 95 -12.90 6.87 -19.74
CA LYS A 95 -11.97 8.01 -19.62
C LYS A 95 -10.66 7.55 -18.95
N ARG A 96 -9.51 7.83 -19.58
CA ARG A 96 -8.18 7.37 -19.13
C ARG A 96 -7.04 8.30 -19.56
N CYS A 97 -5.88 8.09 -18.96
CA CYS A 97 -4.64 8.76 -19.33
C CYS A 97 -4.13 8.27 -20.70
N GLY A 98 -3.62 9.22 -21.49
CA GLY A 98 -3.08 9.00 -22.84
C GLY A 98 -1.68 8.38 -22.88
N VAL A 99 -1.00 8.24 -21.74
CA VAL A 99 0.34 7.63 -21.63
C VAL A 99 0.29 6.11 -21.82
N LYS A 100 1.35 5.51 -22.38
CA LYS A 100 1.50 4.06 -22.56
C LYS A 100 1.47 3.32 -21.20
N ASP A 101 0.83 2.14 -21.17
CA ASP A 101 0.79 1.29 -19.98
C ASP A 101 2.04 0.42 -19.85
N ILE A 102 2.58 -0.05 -20.98
CA ILE A 102 3.75 -0.91 -21.03
C ILE A 102 4.80 -0.31 -21.98
N GLU A 103 5.99 -0.04 -21.46
CA GLU A 103 7.18 0.23 -22.28
C GLU A 103 7.86 -1.09 -22.67
N MET A 104 7.81 -1.47 -23.94
CA MET A 104 8.53 -2.65 -24.45
C MET A 104 10.03 -2.37 -24.57
N SER A 105 10.76 -2.43 -23.46
CA SER A 105 12.23 -2.41 -23.48
C SER A 105 12.79 -3.83 -23.74
N PRO A 106 13.74 -4.04 -24.68
CA PRO A 106 14.29 -5.37 -24.99
C PRO A 106 15.13 -6.01 -23.86
N ALA A 107 15.29 -5.31 -22.73
CA ALA A 107 16.20 -5.68 -21.65
C ALA A 107 15.52 -5.65 -20.26
N SER A 108 14.34 -6.26 -20.11
CA SER A 108 13.76 -6.49 -18.77
C SER A 108 12.68 -7.58 -18.78
N SER A 109 13.05 -8.86 -18.84
CA SER A 109 12.14 -9.98 -18.60
C SER A 109 11.84 -10.23 -17.10
N ARG A 110 11.88 -9.20 -16.26
CA ARG A 110 11.46 -9.27 -14.86
C ARG A 110 10.37 -8.22 -14.66
N SER A 111 9.16 -8.70 -14.39
CA SER A 111 8.05 -7.86 -13.93
C SER A 111 8.53 -7.09 -12.69
N ARG A 112 8.76 -5.79 -12.85
CA ARG A 112 9.01 -4.86 -11.73
C ARG A 112 7.64 -4.34 -11.29
N ARG A 113 7.43 -4.26 -9.98
CA ARG A 113 6.17 -3.82 -9.36
C ARG A 113 5.77 -2.38 -9.71
N TYR A 114 6.69 -1.59 -10.27
CA TYR A 114 6.45 -0.24 -10.83
C TYR A 114 7.53 0.06 -11.90
N ILE A 115 7.14 0.71 -13.01
CA ILE A 115 8.07 1.17 -14.05
C ILE A 115 8.41 2.64 -13.75
N LEU A 116 9.52 2.92 -13.08
CA LEU A 116 9.96 4.30 -12.87
C LEU A 116 10.59 4.84 -14.15
N GLN A 117 10.27 6.07 -14.51
CA GLN A 117 10.99 6.80 -15.56
C GLN A 117 12.16 7.57 -14.94
N GLN A 118 12.33 8.83 -15.30
CA GLN A 118 13.39 9.71 -14.82
C GLN A 118 12.83 10.70 -13.79
N ALA A 119 13.55 10.91 -12.68
CA ALA A 119 13.25 11.95 -11.70
C ALA A 119 13.82 13.32 -12.11
N TRP A 120 13.25 14.42 -11.60
CA TRP A 120 13.94 15.71 -11.61
C TRP A 120 15.26 15.61 -10.83
N ASN A 121 16.31 16.26 -11.33
CA ASN A 121 17.61 16.33 -10.65
C ASN A 121 17.67 17.43 -9.57
N LYS A 122 16.52 17.92 -9.12
CA LYS A 122 16.37 19.02 -8.17
C LYS A 122 15.10 18.83 -7.34
N LYS A 123 15.09 19.45 -6.16
CA LYS A 123 13.98 19.40 -5.20
C LYS A 123 13.06 20.60 -5.26
N SER A 124 13.55 21.74 -5.78
CA SER A 124 12.72 22.91 -6.03
C SER A 124 12.29 22.93 -7.49
N ILE A 125 11.00 22.70 -7.71
CA ILE A 125 10.38 22.54 -9.02
C ILE A 125 9.45 23.73 -9.25
N THR A 126 9.60 24.40 -10.37
CA THR A 126 8.72 25.51 -10.76
C THR A 126 7.56 24.99 -11.59
N TYR A 127 6.35 25.53 -11.40
CA TYR A 127 5.22 25.22 -12.25
C TYR A 127 4.53 26.48 -12.78
N ARG A 128 3.88 26.35 -13.93
CA ARG A 128 3.14 27.44 -14.57
C ARG A 128 1.90 26.90 -15.27
N VAL A 129 0.75 27.51 -14.97
CA VAL A 129 -0.47 27.32 -15.74
C VAL A 129 -0.47 28.34 -16.89
N VAL A 130 -0.45 27.85 -18.12
CA VAL A 130 -0.38 28.67 -19.34
C VAL A 130 -1.74 29.31 -19.58
N ASN A 131 -2.79 28.49 -19.67
CA ASN A 131 -4.19 28.86 -19.90
C ASN A 131 -5.13 28.04 -19.00
N GLY A 132 -6.37 28.51 -18.87
CA GLY A 132 -7.48 27.69 -18.37
C GLY A 132 -8.17 26.96 -19.52
N SER A 133 -9.22 26.22 -19.19
CA SER A 133 -10.07 25.53 -20.16
C SER A 133 -11.23 26.42 -20.65
N SER A 134 -11.90 26.00 -21.72
CA SER A 134 -13.21 26.49 -22.14
C SER A 134 -14.29 26.46 -21.05
N THR A 135 -14.23 25.53 -20.08
CA THR A 135 -15.22 25.40 -18.99
C THR A 135 -14.66 25.73 -17.59
N MET A 136 -13.34 25.89 -17.43
CA MET A 136 -12.70 26.15 -16.14
C MET A 136 -11.70 27.30 -16.21
N GLU A 137 -11.93 28.35 -15.42
CA GLU A 137 -11.06 29.52 -15.38
C GLU A 137 -9.63 29.16 -14.94
N LYS A 138 -8.64 29.86 -15.52
CA LYS A 138 -7.22 29.68 -15.21
C LYS A 138 -6.91 29.78 -13.71
N SER A 139 -7.52 30.73 -13.01
CA SER A 139 -7.34 30.92 -11.55
C SER A 139 -7.78 29.70 -10.75
N ARG A 140 -8.81 28.99 -11.22
CA ARG A 140 -9.33 27.79 -10.59
C ARG A 140 -8.42 26.60 -10.83
N VAL A 141 -7.94 26.44 -12.06
CA VAL A 141 -6.91 25.45 -12.43
C VAL A 141 -5.67 25.64 -11.55
N GLU A 142 -5.20 26.88 -11.39
CA GLU A 142 -4.03 27.19 -10.57
C GLU A 142 -4.19 26.80 -9.10
N ALA A 143 -5.36 27.05 -8.51
CA ALA A 143 -5.66 26.67 -7.13
C ALA A 143 -5.63 25.14 -6.96
N TRP A 144 -6.23 24.39 -7.88
CA TRP A 144 -6.24 22.94 -7.82
C TRP A 144 -4.89 22.31 -8.13
N MET A 145 -4.10 22.92 -9.02
CA MET A 145 -2.71 22.51 -9.25
C MET A 145 -1.84 22.70 -8.01
N GLU A 146 -2.01 23.81 -7.26
CA GLU A 146 -1.30 24.03 -6.00
C GLU A 146 -1.63 22.93 -4.97
N VAL A 147 -2.91 22.59 -4.82
CA VAL A 147 -3.35 21.51 -3.94
C VAL A 147 -2.80 20.16 -4.40
N GLY A 148 -2.90 19.84 -5.69
CA GLY A 148 -2.43 18.57 -6.25
C GLY A 148 -0.93 18.39 -6.11
N LEU A 149 -0.13 19.43 -6.38
CA LEU A 149 1.31 19.41 -6.16
C LEU A 149 1.65 19.26 -4.67
N GLY A 150 0.85 19.90 -3.80
CA GLY A 150 0.96 19.75 -2.34
C GLY A 150 0.70 18.33 -1.84
N ILE A 151 -0.10 17.52 -2.54
CA ILE A 151 -0.30 16.10 -2.22
C ILE A 151 0.98 15.31 -2.47
N TRP A 152 1.68 15.56 -3.57
CA TRP A 152 2.90 14.83 -3.94
C TRP A 152 4.17 15.33 -3.22
N ALA A 153 4.22 16.61 -2.85
CA ALA A 153 5.40 17.28 -2.29
C ALA A 153 6.06 16.53 -1.11
N PRO A 154 5.32 16.06 -0.09
CA PRO A 154 5.92 15.43 1.09
C PRO A 154 6.62 14.10 0.77
N HIS A 155 6.15 13.38 -0.25
CA HIS A 155 6.63 12.03 -0.57
C HIS A 155 7.95 12.00 -1.37
N GLY A 156 8.43 13.17 -1.79
CA GLY A 156 9.71 13.30 -2.49
C GLY A 156 10.62 14.39 -1.93
N ASP A 157 10.30 14.98 -0.77
CA ASP A 157 10.98 16.18 -0.25
C ASP A 157 11.08 17.28 -1.32
N LEU A 158 9.97 17.51 -2.03
CA LEU A 158 9.88 18.47 -3.11
C LEU A 158 9.26 19.77 -2.62
N SER A 159 9.67 20.88 -3.22
CA SER A 159 9.06 22.19 -3.05
C SER A 159 8.61 22.71 -4.40
N PHE A 160 7.37 23.17 -4.47
CA PHE A 160 6.80 23.72 -5.68
C PHE A 160 6.66 25.23 -5.57
N SER A 161 7.03 25.93 -6.64
CA SER A 161 6.86 27.38 -6.72
C SER A 161 6.21 27.75 -8.04
N ARG A 162 5.12 28.50 -7.96
CA ARG A 162 4.43 29.02 -9.13
C ARG A 162 5.20 30.20 -9.72
N ILE A 163 5.32 30.24 -11.04
CA ILE A 163 5.82 31.40 -11.77
C ILE A 163 4.79 31.90 -12.78
N GLU A 164 4.67 33.23 -12.93
CA GLU A 164 3.69 33.84 -13.84
C GLU A 164 4.20 33.89 -15.30
N GLU A 165 5.50 34.08 -15.47
CA GLU A 165 6.15 34.32 -16.76
C GLU A 165 7.37 33.41 -16.96
N GLY A 166 7.71 33.16 -18.22
CA GLY A 166 8.83 32.30 -18.60
C GLY A 166 8.47 30.82 -18.69
N ARG A 167 9.51 29.98 -18.77
CA ARG A 167 9.41 28.52 -18.87
C ARG A 167 9.60 27.92 -17.48
N ALA A 168 8.57 27.23 -16.99
CA ALA A 168 8.62 26.45 -15.75
C ALA A 168 9.09 25.02 -16.03
N ASP A 169 9.41 24.27 -14.97
CA ASP A 169 9.71 22.85 -15.06
C ASP A 169 8.47 22.04 -15.41
N ILE A 170 7.35 22.34 -14.74
CA ILE A 170 6.04 21.78 -15.04
C ILE A 170 5.20 22.84 -15.76
N GLN A 171 4.77 22.54 -16.98
CA GLN A 171 3.93 23.45 -17.78
C GLN A 171 2.55 22.82 -17.97
N VAL A 172 1.51 23.49 -17.48
CA VAL A 172 0.13 23.04 -17.56
C VAL A 172 -0.60 23.83 -18.63
N SER A 173 -1.21 23.15 -19.60
CA SER A 173 -2.01 23.80 -20.65
C SER A 173 -3.19 22.95 -21.10
N PHE A 174 -4.26 23.63 -21.51
CA PHE A 174 -5.41 23.03 -22.18
C PHE A 174 -5.28 23.21 -23.69
N VAL A 175 -5.37 22.11 -24.43
CA VAL A 175 -5.16 22.06 -25.89
C VAL A 175 -6.11 21.03 -26.51
N SER A 176 -6.39 21.11 -27.81
CA SER A 176 -7.34 20.21 -28.49
C SER A 176 -6.69 19.48 -29.65
N GLY A 177 -7.15 18.25 -29.92
CA GLY A 177 -6.74 17.45 -31.08
C GLY A 177 -5.21 17.37 -31.25
N ASN A 178 -4.71 17.60 -32.46
CA ASN A 178 -3.26 17.66 -32.71
C ASN A 178 -2.66 18.99 -32.26
N HIS A 179 -1.85 18.95 -31.21
CA HIS A 179 -1.24 20.10 -30.56
C HIS A 179 0.30 20.11 -30.62
N GLY A 180 0.89 19.33 -31.54
CA GLY A 180 2.29 19.50 -31.96
C GLY A 180 3.35 18.73 -31.16
N ASP A 181 2.95 17.88 -30.21
CA ASP A 181 3.85 17.02 -29.42
C ASP A 181 3.90 15.55 -29.91
N GLY A 182 3.07 15.20 -30.90
CA GLY A 182 2.98 13.85 -31.46
C GLY A 182 1.94 12.95 -30.79
N PHE A 183 1.22 13.43 -29.76
CA PHE A 183 0.21 12.69 -29.01
C PHE A 183 -1.15 13.40 -29.12
N PRO A 184 -1.86 13.32 -30.26
CA PRO A 184 -3.11 14.03 -30.43
C PRO A 184 -4.22 13.47 -29.51
N PHE A 185 -5.03 14.38 -28.96
CA PHE A 185 -6.28 14.04 -28.29
C PHE A 185 -7.36 13.59 -29.28
N ASP A 186 -8.34 12.85 -28.79
CA ASP A 186 -9.40 12.21 -29.58
C ASP A 186 -10.78 12.88 -29.47
N GLY A 187 -10.84 14.02 -28.79
CA GLY A 187 -12.08 14.72 -28.50
C GLY A 187 -12.76 14.15 -27.25
N PRO A 188 -14.05 14.45 -27.03
CA PRO A 188 -14.68 14.20 -25.74
C PRO A 188 -14.64 12.74 -25.26
N GLY A 189 -14.25 12.55 -24.01
CA GLY A 189 -14.28 11.33 -23.21
C GLY A 189 -12.94 10.61 -23.07
N HIS A 190 -12.53 9.87 -24.09
CA HIS A 190 -11.59 8.75 -23.93
C HIS A 190 -10.21 9.15 -23.39
N ILE A 191 -9.50 10.07 -24.05
CA ILE A 191 -8.17 10.53 -23.64
C ILE A 191 -8.27 11.96 -23.15
N VAL A 192 -8.37 12.13 -21.84
CA VAL A 192 -8.64 13.47 -21.26
C VAL A 192 -7.37 14.26 -20.97
N ALA A 193 -6.22 13.59 -20.82
CA ALA A 193 -4.94 14.24 -20.53
C ALA A 193 -3.74 13.31 -20.78
N HIS A 194 -2.56 13.91 -20.86
CA HIS A 194 -1.28 13.23 -20.73
C HIS A 194 -0.21 14.16 -20.17
N ALA A 195 0.83 13.58 -19.58
CA ALA A 195 1.98 14.31 -19.09
C ALA A 195 3.30 13.63 -19.48
N PHE A 196 4.31 14.47 -19.67
CA PHE A 196 5.66 14.04 -20.01
C PHE A 196 6.53 13.98 -18.76
N PRO A 197 7.35 12.94 -18.62
CA PRO A 197 8.28 12.81 -17.50
C PRO A 197 9.31 13.94 -17.47
N PRO A 198 10.03 14.08 -16.34
CA PRO A 198 11.27 14.85 -16.27
C PRO A 198 12.27 14.40 -17.36
N PRO A 199 13.02 15.34 -17.97
CA PRO A 199 13.07 16.77 -17.68
C PRO A 199 12.06 17.62 -18.49
N HIS A 200 11.07 17.02 -19.16
CA HIS A 200 10.15 17.77 -20.02
C HIS A 200 9.01 18.42 -19.22
N GLY A 201 8.33 17.65 -18.37
CA GLY A 201 7.35 18.16 -17.39
C GLY A 201 6.09 18.82 -17.95
N ALA A 202 5.86 18.79 -19.26
CA ALA A 202 4.64 19.33 -19.84
C ALA A 202 3.45 18.42 -19.48
N MET A 203 2.33 19.03 -19.09
CA MET A 203 1.06 18.40 -18.79
C MET A 203 0.00 19.03 -19.70
N HIS A 204 -0.61 18.21 -20.54
CA HIS A 204 -1.64 18.64 -21.48
C HIS A 204 -2.98 18.03 -21.04
N PHE A 205 -4.00 18.88 -21.00
CA PHE A 205 -5.38 18.51 -20.72
C PHE A 205 -6.19 18.77 -21.99
N ASP A 206 -7.09 17.85 -22.35
CA ASP A 206 -7.93 18.03 -23.54
C ASP A 206 -8.99 19.11 -23.28
N ASP A 207 -8.92 20.22 -24.03
CA ASP A 207 -9.88 21.32 -23.90
C ASP A 207 -11.25 21.00 -24.51
N GLU A 208 -11.38 19.86 -25.20
CA GLU A 208 -12.66 19.33 -25.71
C GLU A 208 -13.46 18.58 -24.63
N GLU A 209 -12.90 18.35 -23.44
CA GLU A 209 -13.60 17.83 -22.26
C GLU A 209 -14.39 18.91 -21.52
N THR A 210 -15.48 18.51 -20.87
CA THR A 210 -16.20 19.38 -19.94
C THR A 210 -15.57 19.28 -18.55
N TRP A 211 -14.66 20.18 -18.21
CA TRP A 211 -13.97 20.17 -16.92
C TRP A 211 -14.81 20.74 -15.79
N GLY A 212 -14.86 20.00 -14.68
CA GLY A 212 -15.45 20.39 -13.41
C GLY A 212 -14.55 20.04 -12.24
N ASP A 213 -14.90 20.51 -11.04
CA ASP A 213 -14.11 20.31 -9.82
C ASP A 213 -14.97 20.00 -8.59
N ASN A 214 -16.24 19.66 -8.83
CA ASN A 214 -17.16 19.20 -7.82
C ASN A 214 -17.45 17.71 -8.06
N PRO A 215 -16.87 16.81 -7.26
CA PRO A 215 -17.08 15.37 -7.43
C PRO A 215 -18.50 14.92 -7.05
N GLU A 216 -19.29 15.80 -6.41
CA GLU A 216 -20.70 15.53 -6.03
C GLU A 216 -21.68 15.89 -7.17
N GLU A 217 -21.23 16.52 -8.25
CA GLU A 217 -22.03 16.72 -9.45
C GLU A 217 -22.03 15.43 -10.28
N GLU A 218 -23.10 14.64 -10.13
CA GLU A 218 -23.35 13.40 -10.90
C GLU A 218 -23.74 13.72 -12.36
N ASP A 219 -22.83 14.31 -13.12
CA ASP A 219 -22.95 14.45 -14.58
C ASP A 219 -21.86 13.60 -15.25
N GLU A 220 -22.29 12.56 -15.96
CA GLU A 220 -21.39 11.63 -16.67
C GLU A 220 -20.53 12.34 -17.73
N ASP A 221 -21.00 13.49 -18.24
CA ASP A 221 -20.30 14.29 -19.23
C ASP A 221 -19.18 15.16 -18.61
N VAL A 222 -19.20 15.38 -17.28
CA VAL A 222 -18.18 16.17 -16.57
C VAL A 222 -16.94 15.33 -16.26
N THR A 223 -15.77 15.93 -16.46
CA THR A 223 -14.47 15.35 -16.14
C THR A 223 -13.89 16.08 -14.93
N ASP A 224 -13.63 15.33 -13.85
CA ASP A 224 -13.06 15.87 -12.62
C ASP A 224 -11.60 16.30 -12.86
N PHE A 225 -11.37 17.61 -12.91
CA PHE A 225 -10.06 18.19 -13.13
C PHE A 225 -9.05 17.79 -12.05
N PHE A 226 -9.48 17.75 -10.79
CA PHE A 226 -8.58 17.47 -9.68
C PHE A 226 -8.08 16.03 -9.76
N ALA A 227 -8.98 15.08 -10.03
CA ALA A 227 -8.62 13.67 -10.18
C ALA A 227 -7.61 13.44 -11.31
N VAL A 228 -7.85 14.06 -12.48
CA VAL A 228 -6.94 13.99 -13.61
C VAL A 228 -5.61 14.66 -13.28
N ALA A 229 -5.63 15.88 -12.73
CA ALA A 229 -4.44 16.64 -12.43
C ALA A 229 -3.50 15.92 -11.46
N VAL A 230 -4.02 15.30 -10.39
CA VAL A 230 -3.19 14.56 -9.43
C VAL A 230 -2.49 13.38 -10.12
N HIS A 231 -3.15 12.67 -11.03
CA HIS A 231 -2.54 11.61 -11.85
C HIS A 231 -1.41 12.16 -12.76
N GLU A 232 -1.72 13.18 -13.54
CA GLU A 232 -0.76 13.75 -14.50
C GLU A 232 0.46 14.38 -13.79
N ILE A 233 0.30 14.89 -12.56
CA ILE A 233 1.42 15.35 -11.74
C ILE A 233 2.37 14.18 -11.44
N GLY A 234 1.87 12.99 -11.14
CA GLY A 234 2.71 11.82 -10.90
C GLY A 234 3.61 11.49 -12.09
N HIS A 235 3.07 11.57 -13.31
CA HIS A 235 3.87 11.48 -14.55
C HIS A 235 4.88 12.61 -14.70
N ALA A 236 4.49 13.86 -14.47
CA ALA A 236 5.39 15.02 -14.50
C ALA A 236 6.50 14.94 -13.42
N LEU A 237 6.32 14.09 -12.40
CA LEU A 237 7.30 13.76 -11.38
C LEU A 237 8.07 12.45 -11.68
N GLY A 238 7.74 11.71 -12.74
CA GLY A 238 8.53 10.56 -13.22
C GLY A 238 7.96 9.19 -12.90
N LEU A 239 6.73 9.10 -12.39
CA LEU A 239 5.99 7.85 -12.21
C LEU A 239 5.43 7.36 -13.56
N SER A 240 5.26 6.04 -13.70
CA SER A 240 4.46 5.45 -14.78
C SER A 240 3.17 4.87 -14.22
N HIS A 241 2.30 4.38 -15.09
CA HIS A 241 1.08 3.73 -14.68
C HIS A 241 1.31 2.54 -13.73
N SER A 242 0.44 2.45 -12.73
CA SER A 242 0.34 1.30 -11.83
C SER A 242 -0.73 0.34 -12.33
N ASN A 243 -0.53 -0.96 -12.08
CA ASN A 243 -1.57 -1.97 -12.27
C ASN A 243 -2.44 -2.17 -11.01
N GLU A 244 -2.15 -1.46 -9.93
CA GLU A 244 -2.99 -1.47 -8.72
C GLU A 244 -4.20 -0.57 -8.91
N LYS A 245 -5.40 -1.15 -8.86
CA LYS A 245 -6.63 -0.39 -9.08
C LYS A 245 -6.75 0.79 -8.12
N SER A 246 -6.36 0.69 -6.86
CA SER A 246 -6.48 1.79 -5.90
C SER A 246 -5.44 2.91 -6.08
N SER A 247 -4.47 2.76 -7.00
CA SER A 247 -3.44 3.77 -7.26
C SER A 247 -3.99 4.96 -8.04
N VAL A 248 -3.56 6.17 -7.66
CA VAL A 248 -3.83 7.37 -8.46
C VAL A 248 -3.18 7.24 -9.82
N MET A 249 -2.01 6.59 -9.91
CA MET A 249 -1.35 6.24 -11.18
C MET A 249 -2.01 5.07 -11.93
N TYR A 250 -3.17 4.54 -11.50
CA TYR A 250 -3.94 3.62 -12.34
C TYR A 250 -4.45 4.37 -13.60
N PRO A 251 -4.35 3.81 -14.82
CA PRO A 251 -4.60 4.57 -16.05
C PRO A 251 -6.01 5.13 -16.19
N TYR A 252 -6.99 4.51 -15.52
CA TYR A 252 -8.39 4.91 -15.57
C TYR A 252 -8.72 5.76 -14.36
N TYR A 253 -9.11 7.01 -14.59
CA TYR A 253 -9.33 7.98 -13.52
C TYR A 253 -10.36 7.49 -12.49
N GLN A 254 -10.06 7.81 -11.24
CA GLN A 254 -10.87 7.46 -10.08
C GLN A 254 -11.32 8.73 -9.40
N VAL A 255 -12.62 8.81 -9.15
CA VAL A 255 -13.26 9.97 -8.54
C VAL A 255 -14.07 9.46 -7.35
N PRO A 256 -13.99 10.11 -6.18
CA PRO A 256 -13.07 11.20 -5.84
C PRO A 256 -11.63 10.70 -5.56
N VAL A 257 -10.63 11.56 -5.78
CA VAL A 257 -9.26 11.31 -5.30
C VAL A 257 -9.17 11.69 -3.83
N GLU A 258 -9.30 10.70 -2.95
CA GLU A 258 -9.26 10.91 -1.50
C GLU A 258 -7.83 10.94 -0.94
N ARG A 259 -6.91 10.15 -1.52
CA ARG A 259 -5.51 9.99 -1.08
C ARG A 259 -4.67 9.29 -2.14
N LEU A 260 -3.35 9.48 -2.07
CA LEU A 260 -2.40 8.63 -2.81
C LEU A 260 -2.42 7.20 -2.24
N HIS A 261 -2.26 6.23 -3.13
CA HIS A 261 -2.04 4.85 -2.76
C HIS A 261 -0.60 4.62 -2.33
N ILE A 262 -0.34 3.51 -1.64
CA ILE A 262 1.02 3.16 -1.22
C ILE A 262 1.97 2.99 -2.41
N ASP A 263 1.48 2.48 -3.55
CA ASP A 263 2.29 2.32 -4.77
C ASP A 263 2.76 3.69 -5.33
N ASP A 264 1.89 4.71 -5.25
CA ASP A 264 2.19 6.08 -5.68
C ASP A 264 3.29 6.70 -4.79
N ILE A 265 3.15 6.52 -3.47
CA ILE A 265 4.07 7.05 -2.46
C ILE A 265 5.45 6.39 -2.58
N LEU A 266 5.50 5.07 -2.66
CA LEU A 266 6.76 4.33 -2.81
C LEU A 266 7.49 4.70 -4.10
N GLY A 267 6.74 4.92 -5.19
CA GLY A 267 7.30 5.40 -6.44
C GLY A 267 8.01 6.76 -6.29
N MET A 268 7.36 7.72 -5.61
CA MET A 268 7.93 9.04 -5.33
C MET A 268 9.18 8.98 -4.46
N GLN A 269 9.10 8.24 -3.36
CA GLN A 269 10.22 8.09 -2.44
C GLN A 269 11.42 7.48 -3.18
N LYS A 270 11.20 6.44 -3.99
CA LYS A 270 12.29 5.84 -4.76
C LYS A 270 12.89 6.77 -5.82
N LEU A 271 12.09 7.65 -6.43
CA LEU A 271 12.56 8.62 -7.42
C LEU A 271 13.41 9.73 -6.78
N TYR A 272 12.98 10.24 -5.62
CA TYR A 272 13.49 11.49 -5.06
C TYR A 272 14.26 11.35 -3.75
N LEU A 273 14.07 10.27 -3.00
CA LEU A 273 14.76 9.97 -1.74
C LEU A 273 15.79 8.88 -2.00
N LYS A 274 16.92 9.25 -2.63
CA LYS A 274 18.08 8.35 -2.76
C LYS A 274 18.91 8.41 -1.47
N GLU A 275 19.28 7.24 -0.95
CA GLU A 275 20.27 7.08 0.13
C GLU A 275 21.55 7.84 -0.24
N GLN A 276 21.95 8.82 0.57
CA GLN A 276 23.29 9.38 0.47
C GLN A 276 24.31 8.39 1.05
N GLU A 277 25.03 7.72 0.16
CA GLU A 277 26.29 7.07 0.51
C GLU A 277 27.40 8.10 0.82
N SER A 278 27.98 7.95 2.02
CA SER A 278 29.33 8.36 2.46
C SER A 278 29.64 9.83 2.77
N GLY A 279 30.13 10.06 4.00
CA GLY A 279 30.68 11.33 4.48
C GLY A 279 31.10 11.32 5.95
N GLU A 280 31.96 10.38 6.32
CA GLU A 280 32.77 10.26 7.54
C GLU A 280 32.96 11.55 8.40
N SER A 281 32.44 11.56 9.63
CA SER A 281 33.16 12.11 10.79
C SER A 281 32.66 11.48 12.09
N THR A 282 33.64 10.91 12.78
CA THR A 282 33.62 10.20 14.07
C THR A 282 33.01 10.98 15.23
N GLU A 283 32.03 10.38 15.92
CA GLU A 283 32.06 10.07 17.37
C GLU A 283 30.91 9.10 17.72
N SER A 284 31.18 8.17 18.65
CA SER A 284 30.40 6.95 18.94
C SER A 284 29.33 7.14 20.04
N PRO A 285 28.62 6.07 20.48
CA PRO A 285 27.41 5.53 19.90
C PRO A 285 26.20 5.76 20.84
N VAL A 286 25.11 6.32 20.33
CA VAL A 286 23.80 6.22 20.99
C VAL A 286 22.90 5.32 20.15
N SER A 287 22.43 4.27 20.82
CA SER A 287 21.53 3.23 20.36
C SER A 287 20.11 3.76 20.22
N GLN A 288 19.50 3.68 19.03
CA GLN A 288 18.05 3.74 18.77
C GLN A 288 17.82 2.93 17.47
N THR A 289 17.12 1.79 17.40
CA THR A 289 15.77 1.36 17.84
C THR A 289 14.62 2.03 17.07
N SER A 290 13.92 1.19 16.30
CA SER A 290 12.56 1.30 15.71
C SER A 290 12.40 1.87 14.28
N LEU A 291 11.82 1.05 13.39
CA LEU A 291 11.57 1.25 11.95
C LEU A 291 10.08 1.63 11.66
N VAL A 292 9.41 2.32 12.59
CA VAL A 292 8.00 2.75 12.46
C VAL A 292 7.94 4.26 12.75
N PRO A 293 7.14 5.09 12.03
CA PRO A 293 7.13 6.52 12.25
C PRO A 293 6.28 6.80 13.47
N ARG A 294 6.70 7.81 14.23
CA ARG A 294 6.07 8.18 15.48
C ARG A 294 4.77 8.94 15.20
N PHE A 295 3.62 8.35 15.54
CA PHE A 295 2.38 9.10 15.72
C PHE A 295 2.45 9.73 17.10
N THR A 296 3.14 10.86 17.23
CA THR A 296 3.03 11.71 18.42
C THR A 296 2.76 13.12 17.95
N LYS A 297 1.68 13.73 18.45
CA LYS A 297 1.41 15.16 18.24
C LYS A 297 2.65 15.92 18.73
N ALA A 298 3.42 16.51 17.80
CA ALA A 298 4.58 17.32 18.13
C ALA A 298 4.14 18.49 19.03
N GLY A 299 4.24 18.27 20.34
CA GLY A 299 4.30 19.35 21.31
C GLY A 299 5.61 20.08 21.04
N SER A 300 5.51 21.39 20.86
CA SER A 300 6.62 22.33 20.86
C SER A 300 7.72 21.94 21.85
N GLU A 301 8.96 21.90 21.37
CA GLU A 301 10.24 22.06 22.09
C GLU A 301 10.30 21.57 23.56
N GLU A 302 11.14 20.55 23.80
CA GLU A 302 11.77 20.23 25.09
C GLU A 302 10.86 20.18 26.34
N ASP A 303 10.10 19.09 26.50
CA ASP A 303 9.48 18.76 27.80
C ASP A 303 9.79 17.30 28.17
N GLU A 304 10.68 17.08 29.16
CA GLU A 304 11.13 15.76 29.66
C GLU A 304 9.99 14.90 30.28
N ASN A 305 8.74 15.38 30.21
CA ASN A 305 7.56 14.79 30.83
C ASN A 305 6.37 14.65 29.88
N TYR A 306 6.60 14.71 28.57
CA TYR A 306 5.55 14.46 27.57
C TYR A 306 5.08 12.98 27.66
N MET A 307 3.77 12.80 27.86
CA MET A 307 3.11 11.49 27.87
C MET A 307 2.33 11.32 26.56
N PRO A 308 2.52 10.23 25.80
CA PRO A 308 1.77 9.97 24.57
C PRO A 308 0.25 9.88 24.81
N ASP A 309 -0.53 10.24 23.81
CA ASP A 309 -1.98 10.09 23.85
C ASP A 309 -2.37 8.69 23.34
N LEU A 310 -2.94 7.85 24.22
CA LEU A 310 -3.38 6.49 23.88
C LEU A 310 -4.31 6.44 22.65
N CYS A 311 -5.08 7.49 22.38
CA CYS A 311 -5.99 7.54 21.24
C CYS A 311 -5.33 8.00 19.94
N LEU A 312 -4.14 8.59 20.03
CA LEU A 312 -3.43 9.28 18.97
C LEU A 312 -1.94 8.87 19.04
N THR A 313 -1.70 7.55 18.97
CA THR A 313 -0.36 6.98 18.97
C THR A 313 -0.29 5.67 18.18
N ASN A 314 0.93 5.34 17.75
CA ASN A 314 1.31 3.97 17.42
C ASN A 314 1.66 3.28 18.73
N TYR A 315 1.60 1.95 18.77
CA TYR A 315 1.87 1.20 19.99
C TYR A 315 3.08 0.30 19.73
N ASP A 316 4.14 0.45 20.52
CA ASP A 316 5.29 -0.46 20.49
C ASP A 316 4.87 -1.93 20.62
N THR A 317 3.94 -2.23 21.54
CA THR A 317 3.31 -3.56 21.65
C THR A 317 2.03 -3.51 22.50
N LEU A 318 1.15 -4.49 22.28
CA LEU A 318 -0.01 -4.78 23.11
C LEU A 318 0.04 -6.24 23.58
N GLN A 319 -0.44 -6.51 24.79
CA GLN A 319 -0.56 -7.88 25.28
C GLN A 319 -1.71 -8.06 26.28
N VAL A 320 -2.27 -9.27 26.32
CA VAL A 320 -3.23 -9.66 27.35
C VAL A 320 -2.49 -10.41 28.46
N ILE A 321 -2.49 -9.87 29.67
CA ILE A 321 -1.83 -10.43 30.85
C ILE A 321 -2.83 -10.43 32.00
N ASN A 322 -3.06 -11.59 32.64
CA ASN A 322 -4.03 -11.75 33.72
C ASN A 322 -5.42 -11.17 33.37
N ASP A 323 -5.91 -11.48 32.16
CA ASP A 323 -7.18 -11.01 31.60
C ASP A 323 -7.32 -9.48 31.43
N LYS A 324 -6.22 -8.73 31.53
CA LYS A 324 -6.18 -7.28 31.29
C LYS A 324 -5.35 -6.98 30.05
N ILE A 325 -5.72 -5.93 29.33
CA ILE A 325 -5.02 -5.46 28.13
C ILE A 325 -3.96 -4.46 28.58
N PHE A 326 -2.70 -4.78 28.35
CA PHE A 326 -1.55 -3.90 28.55
C PHE A 326 -1.15 -3.31 27.20
N VAL A 327 -1.03 -2.00 27.15
CA VAL A 327 -0.62 -1.24 25.95
C VAL A 327 0.63 -0.48 26.30
N PHE A 328 1.69 -0.65 25.50
CA PHE A 328 2.99 -0.02 25.71
C PHE A 328 3.28 0.94 24.58
N GLU A 329 3.76 2.13 24.94
CA GLU A 329 4.31 3.09 24.00
C GLU A 329 5.38 3.92 24.71
N GLU A 330 6.57 3.99 24.12
CA GLU A 330 7.75 4.59 24.72
C GLU A 330 7.99 4.01 26.12
N GLU A 331 8.08 4.87 27.15
CA GLU A 331 8.25 4.46 28.54
C GLU A 331 6.93 4.21 29.29
N TRP A 332 5.79 4.43 28.65
CA TRP A 332 4.47 4.43 29.28
C TRP A 332 3.73 3.12 29.05
N VAL A 333 2.93 2.73 30.05
CA VAL A 333 2.00 1.60 29.98
C VAL A 333 0.61 2.00 30.43
N TRP A 334 -0.40 1.64 29.64
CA TRP A 334 -1.83 1.70 29.99
C TRP A 334 -2.33 0.28 30.25
N VAL A 335 -3.24 0.15 31.21
CA VAL A 335 -3.86 -1.14 31.56
C VAL A 335 -5.37 -1.00 31.55
N LEU A 336 -6.05 -1.90 30.86
CA LEU A 336 -7.49 -1.90 30.70
C LEU A 336 -8.09 -3.25 31.12
N TYR A 337 -9.16 -3.22 31.92
CA TYR A 337 -9.88 -4.42 32.40
C TYR A 337 -10.65 -5.12 31.28
N ASP A 338 -11.27 -4.32 30.43
CA ASP A 338 -12.01 -4.76 29.24
C ASP A 338 -12.04 -3.53 28.35
N ARG A 339 -11.28 -3.54 27.23
CA ARG A 339 -11.09 -2.53 26.16
C ARG A 339 -11.38 -1.06 26.50
N HIS A 340 -12.57 -0.79 27.00
CA HIS A 340 -13.07 0.50 27.36
C HIS A 340 -12.75 0.93 28.82
N GLU A 341 -12.44 0.05 29.77
CA GLU A 341 -12.27 0.42 31.18
C GLU A 341 -10.80 0.46 31.60
N MET A 342 -10.28 1.65 31.93
CA MET A 342 -8.89 1.83 32.39
C MET A 342 -8.75 1.46 33.88
N GLU A 343 -7.67 0.77 34.21
CA GLU A 343 -7.28 0.41 35.58
C GLU A 343 -6.95 1.66 36.41
N GLU A 344 -7.39 1.67 37.67
CA GLU A 344 -7.07 2.74 38.59
C GLU A 344 -5.54 2.87 38.81
N GLY A 345 -5.03 4.10 38.66
CA GLY A 345 -3.63 4.41 38.84
C GLY A 345 -2.76 4.24 37.60
N TYR A 346 -3.32 3.92 36.43
CA TYR A 346 -2.64 3.96 35.14
C TYR A 346 -3.02 5.24 34.34
N PRO A 347 -2.17 5.69 33.40
CA PRO A 347 -0.90 5.11 32.96
C PRO A 347 0.27 5.27 33.97
N LYS A 348 1.31 4.45 33.81
CA LYS A 348 2.55 4.49 34.60
C LYS A 348 3.77 4.32 33.70
N ARG A 349 4.96 4.67 34.20
CA ARG A 349 6.20 4.24 33.56
C ARG A 349 6.36 2.74 33.73
N PHE A 350 6.75 2.01 32.67
CA PHE A 350 6.81 0.55 32.76
C PHE A 350 7.86 0.06 33.76
N HIS A 351 8.92 0.83 34.06
CA HIS A 351 9.88 0.48 35.11
C HIS A 351 9.29 0.53 36.53
N ASP A 352 8.22 1.31 36.75
CA ASP A 352 7.51 1.32 38.03
C ASP A 352 6.69 0.05 38.25
N VAL A 353 6.25 -0.57 37.15
CA VAL A 353 5.48 -1.82 37.11
C VAL A 353 6.42 -3.03 37.17
N PHE A 354 7.40 -3.09 36.28
CA PHE A 354 8.36 -4.20 36.15
C PHE A 354 9.65 -3.92 36.91
N ARG A 355 9.55 -3.87 38.24
CA ARG A 355 10.70 -3.58 39.10
C ARG A 355 11.79 -4.63 38.93
N GLY A 356 12.97 -4.19 38.52
CA GLY A 356 14.12 -5.05 38.20
C GLY A 356 14.44 -5.15 36.70
N LEU A 357 13.59 -4.58 35.84
CA LEU A 357 13.93 -4.34 34.44
C LEU A 357 15.04 -3.26 34.36
N PRO A 358 16.16 -3.51 33.64
CA PRO A 358 17.23 -2.52 33.50
C PRO A 358 16.75 -1.19 32.92
N LEU A 359 17.22 -0.07 33.49
CA LEU A 359 16.88 1.28 33.01
C LEU A 359 17.40 1.57 31.59
N SER A 360 18.36 0.78 31.10
CA SER A 360 18.82 0.85 29.71
C SER A 360 17.78 0.37 28.70
N ILE A 361 16.74 -0.35 29.14
CA ILE A 361 15.62 -0.75 28.31
C ILE A 361 14.59 0.36 28.43
N ASN A 362 14.48 1.17 27.38
CA ASN A 362 13.58 2.33 27.31
C ASN A 362 12.35 2.09 26.41
N ILE A 363 12.28 0.94 25.74
CA ILE A 363 11.17 0.50 24.89
C ILE A 363 10.93 -0.99 25.12
N ILE A 364 9.67 -1.40 25.26
CA ILE A 364 9.26 -2.81 25.30
C ILE A 364 8.71 -3.18 23.93
N LYS A 365 9.54 -3.79 23.07
CA LYS A 365 9.09 -4.27 21.75
C LYS A 365 8.15 -5.47 21.83
N THR A 366 8.37 -6.37 22.78
CA THR A 366 7.45 -7.50 22.96
C THR A 366 7.48 -8.07 24.37
N ILE A 367 6.30 -8.45 24.82
CA ILE A 367 6.01 -9.02 26.13
C ILE A 367 4.92 -10.08 25.98
N TYR A 368 4.98 -11.15 26.76
CA TYR A 368 3.93 -12.16 26.78
C TYR A 368 3.79 -12.85 28.13
N GLN A 369 2.62 -13.44 28.36
CA GLN A 369 2.37 -14.32 29.51
C GLN A 369 2.58 -15.79 29.09
N ARG A 370 3.46 -16.48 29.81
CA ARG A 370 3.70 -17.92 29.68
C ARG A 370 2.53 -18.75 30.20
N GLN A 371 2.52 -20.03 29.85
CA GLN A 371 1.53 -21.01 30.36
C GLN A 371 1.52 -21.16 31.88
N ASN A 372 2.66 -20.92 32.54
CA ASN A 372 2.78 -20.98 34.00
C ASN A 372 2.31 -19.67 34.69
N GLY A 373 1.87 -18.68 33.93
CA GLY A 373 1.41 -17.38 34.44
C GLY A 373 2.50 -16.32 34.58
N ASN A 374 3.78 -16.69 34.40
CA ASN A 374 4.89 -15.73 34.44
C ASN A 374 4.88 -14.84 33.20
N VAL A 375 5.39 -13.63 33.36
CA VAL A 375 5.44 -12.62 32.30
C VAL A 375 6.88 -12.45 31.85
N VAL A 376 7.10 -12.42 30.54
CA VAL A 376 8.44 -12.31 29.96
C VAL A 376 8.51 -11.12 29.04
N ILE A 377 9.50 -10.26 29.27
CA ILE A 377 9.85 -9.12 28.43
C ILE A 377 11.11 -9.48 27.64
N PHE A 378 11.09 -9.27 26.33
CA PHE A 378 12.26 -9.48 25.47
C PHE A 378 12.87 -8.13 25.06
N SER A 379 14.20 -8.07 25.01
CA SER A 379 14.94 -6.94 24.44
C SER A 379 16.28 -7.42 23.89
N GLY A 380 16.50 -7.20 22.60
CA GLY A 380 17.64 -7.78 21.89
C GLY A 380 17.67 -9.30 22.01
N ARG A 381 18.83 -9.86 22.35
CA ARG A 381 19.02 -11.30 22.59
C ARG A 381 18.76 -11.76 24.03
N ARG A 382 18.18 -10.91 24.87
CA ARG A 382 17.90 -11.20 26.29
C ARG A 382 16.43 -11.14 26.61
N TYR A 383 16.06 -11.81 27.70
CA TYR A 383 14.72 -11.71 28.28
C TYR A 383 14.78 -11.57 29.79
N TRP A 384 13.74 -10.96 30.37
CA TRP A 384 13.54 -10.82 31.81
C TRP A 384 12.19 -11.42 32.15
N GLU A 385 12.18 -12.34 33.11
CA GLU A 385 11.00 -13.08 33.55
C GLU A 385 10.55 -12.55 34.91
N PHE A 386 9.25 -12.34 35.04
CA PHE A 386 8.56 -11.82 36.20
C PHE A 386 7.44 -12.77 36.60
N ASP A 387 7.10 -12.80 37.90
CA ASP A 387 5.92 -13.54 38.37
C ASP A 387 4.62 -12.84 37.94
N SER A 388 3.47 -13.43 38.30
CA SER A 388 2.14 -12.87 37.98
C SER A 388 1.84 -11.54 38.69
N LEU A 389 2.66 -11.14 39.66
CA LEU A 389 2.61 -9.86 40.37
C LEU A 389 3.71 -8.89 39.90
N PHE A 390 4.40 -9.22 38.80
CA PHE A 390 5.49 -8.45 38.20
C PHE A 390 6.76 -8.31 39.06
N HIS A 391 7.02 -9.24 39.98
CA HIS A 391 8.30 -9.32 40.66
C HIS A 391 9.34 -10.02 39.79
N PHE A 392 10.53 -9.43 39.66
CA PHE A 392 11.62 -10.01 38.90
C PHE A 392 12.03 -11.39 39.43
N ILE A 393 12.08 -12.38 38.54
CA ILE A 393 12.50 -13.75 38.81
C ILE A 393 13.93 -13.97 38.33
N LYS A 394 14.16 -13.78 37.01
CA LYS A 394 15.46 -14.06 36.38
C LYS A 394 15.59 -13.34 35.03
N GLN A 395 16.82 -13.29 34.53
CA GLN A 395 17.12 -12.94 33.15
C GLN A 395 17.70 -14.16 32.41
N GLY A 396 17.50 -14.23 31.10
CA GLY A 396 18.03 -15.29 30.24
C GLY A 396 18.31 -14.80 28.82
N SER A 397 18.56 -15.73 27.89
CA SER A 397 18.79 -15.43 26.48
C SER A 397 17.70 -16.04 25.61
N ILE A 398 17.35 -15.41 24.49
CA ILE A 398 16.45 -16.01 23.49
C ILE A 398 16.97 -17.35 22.93
N SER A 399 18.27 -17.62 23.09
CA SER A 399 18.88 -18.92 22.76
C SER A 399 18.30 -20.07 23.61
N ASP A 400 17.74 -19.76 24.79
CA ASP A 400 17.04 -20.73 25.66
C ASP A 400 15.74 -21.22 25.01
N TYR A 401 15.19 -20.46 24.06
CA TYR A 401 14.06 -20.83 23.19
C TYR A 401 14.50 -21.51 21.89
N LEU A 402 15.79 -21.89 21.79
CA LEU A 402 16.39 -22.49 20.59
C LEU A 402 16.38 -21.57 19.36
N ILE A 403 16.33 -20.25 19.57
CA ILE A 403 16.43 -19.26 18.49
C ILE A 403 17.90 -19.18 18.00
N PRO A 404 18.13 -19.24 16.67
CA PRO A 404 19.46 -19.14 16.07
C PRO A 404 20.26 -17.90 16.50
N LYS A 405 21.59 -17.95 16.35
CA LYS A 405 22.50 -16.87 16.80
C LYS A 405 22.49 -15.62 15.92
N ASP A 406 22.06 -15.78 14.68
CA ASP A 406 21.93 -14.73 13.67
C ASP A 406 20.70 -13.83 13.88
N VAL A 407 19.69 -14.30 14.60
CA VAL A 407 18.48 -13.53 14.94
C VAL A 407 18.82 -12.45 15.98
N ALA A 408 18.72 -11.17 15.63
CA ALA A 408 19.14 -10.10 16.54
C ALA A 408 18.19 -9.96 17.75
N GLU A 409 16.89 -10.10 17.51
CA GLU A 409 15.83 -9.94 18.50
C GLU A 409 14.52 -10.58 18.03
N LEU A 410 13.52 -10.62 18.92
CA LEU A 410 12.16 -11.01 18.59
C LEU A 410 11.28 -9.76 18.60
N THR A 411 10.43 -9.60 17.58
CA THR A 411 9.54 -8.45 17.43
C THR A 411 8.16 -8.71 18.02
N THR A 412 7.69 -9.96 18.01
CA THR A 412 6.39 -10.30 18.61
C THR A 412 6.42 -11.72 19.16
N VAL A 413 5.90 -11.91 20.37
CA VAL A 413 5.74 -13.22 21.00
C VAL A 413 4.33 -13.34 21.58
N PHE A 414 3.66 -14.46 21.30
CA PHE A 414 2.36 -14.75 21.90
C PHE A 414 2.12 -16.24 22.07
N LEU A 415 1.28 -16.59 23.04
CA LEU A 415 0.82 -17.95 23.28
C LEU A 415 -0.49 -18.18 22.51
N SER A 416 -0.50 -19.14 21.58
CA SER A 416 -1.71 -19.46 20.80
C SER A 416 -2.69 -20.30 21.61
N ASN A 417 -3.96 -19.90 21.64
CA ASN A 417 -5.05 -20.68 22.22
C ASN A 417 -5.53 -21.84 21.33
N TYR A 418 -5.10 -21.90 20.07
CA TYR A 418 -5.50 -22.95 19.14
C TYR A 418 -4.74 -24.27 19.39
N ASN A 419 -3.43 -24.18 19.65
CA ASN A 419 -2.56 -25.35 19.80
C ASN A 419 -1.66 -25.33 21.06
N ASN A 420 -1.82 -24.32 21.92
CA ASN A 420 -1.06 -24.13 23.14
C ASN A 420 0.46 -24.13 22.90
N LYS A 421 0.90 -23.54 21.78
CA LYS A 421 2.30 -23.28 21.45
C LYS A 421 2.61 -21.80 21.50
N THR A 422 3.85 -21.48 21.85
CA THR A 422 4.36 -20.11 21.85
C THR A 422 4.92 -19.81 20.48
N TYR A 423 4.40 -18.77 19.84
CA TYR A 423 4.87 -18.28 18.56
C TYR A 423 5.87 -17.17 18.81
N LEU A 424 7.08 -17.33 18.26
CA LEU A 424 8.18 -16.38 18.36
C LEU A 424 8.39 -15.78 16.98
N ILE A 425 8.21 -14.48 16.81
CA ILE A 425 8.23 -13.79 15.51
C ILE A 425 9.43 -12.84 15.47
N GLU A 426 10.16 -12.85 14.36
CA GLU A 426 11.18 -11.89 13.97
C GLU A 426 10.78 -11.34 12.61
N GLU A 427 10.16 -10.15 12.59
CA GLU A 427 9.75 -9.43 11.38
C GLU A 427 8.98 -10.31 10.38
N GLU A 428 9.66 -10.84 9.37
CA GLU A 428 9.08 -11.64 8.27
C GLU A 428 9.06 -13.15 8.54
N ARG A 429 9.65 -13.61 9.65
CA ARG A 429 9.79 -15.05 9.97
C ARG A 429 9.25 -15.37 11.35
N TYR A 430 8.80 -16.61 11.54
CA TYR A 430 8.34 -17.07 12.84
C TYR A 430 8.75 -18.51 13.14
N TRP A 431 8.77 -18.81 14.44
CA TRP A 431 9.05 -20.10 15.05
C TRP A 431 7.88 -20.53 15.93
N ARG A 432 7.71 -21.83 16.11
CA ARG A 432 6.71 -22.40 17.02
C ARG A 432 7.38 -23.25 18.08
N PHE A 433 7.36 -22.76 19.30
CA PHE A 433 8.02 -23.32 20.47
C PHE A 433 7.02 -24.02 21.39
N ASP A 434 7.40 -25.19 21.88
CA ASP A 434 6.63 -25.95 22.85
C ASP A 434 7.22 -25.76 24.25
N GLU A 435 6.55 -24.96 25.07
CA GLU A 435 7.00 -24.69 26.45
C GLU A 435 6.96 -25.92 27.36
N SER A 436 6.11 -26.91 27.06
CA SER A 436 5.98 -28.11 27.89
C SER A 436 7.17 -29.06 27.72
N THR A 437 7.72 -29.13 26.50
CA THR A 437 8.88 -29.96 26.17
C THR A 437 10.18 -29.18 26.14
N GLY A 438 10.11 -27.85 26.06
CA GLY A 438 11.26 -26.96 25.88
C GLY A 438 11.91 -27.11 24.49
N THR A 439 11.13 -27.46 23.47
CA THR A 439 11.65 -27.75 22.12
C THR A 439 10.98 -26.95 21.02
N MET A 440 11.70 -26.80 19.90
CA MET A 440 11.18 -26.18 18.69
C MET A 440 10.52 -27.24 17.80
N ASP A 441 9.36 -26.92 17.24
CA ASP A 441 8.75 -27.79 16.25
C ASP A 441 9.66 -27.94 15.02
N PRO A 442 9.65 -29.11 14.34
CA PRO A 442 10.46 -29.31 13.15
C PRO A 442 9.98 -28.43 11.98
N LYS A 443 10.90 -28.08 11.08
CA LYS A 443 10.66 -27.28 9.85
C LYS A 443 10.32 -25.80 10.13
N TYR A 444 10.93 -25.24 11.17
CA TYR A 444 10.95 -23.80 11.48
C TYR A 444 12.38 -23.24 11.34
N PRO A 445 12.56 -21.95 10.99
CA PRO A 445 11.53 -20.92 10.81
C PRO A 445 10.64 -21.11 9.57
N LYS A 446 9.52 -20.39 9.57
CA LYS A 446 8.60 -20.25 8.44
C LYS A 446 8.39 -18.78 8.14
N GLU A 447 8.07 -18.47 6.89
CA GLU A 447 7.72 -17.11 6.45
C GLU A 447 6.35 -16.69 6.98
N MET A 448 6.22 -15.45 7.43
CA MET A 448 4.97 -14.82 7.87
C MET A 448 3.96 -14.72 6.73
N SER A 449 4.40 -14.72 5.46
CA SER A 449 3.51 -14.75 4.28
C SER A 449 2.56 -15.96 4.24
N MET A 450 2.85 -17.01 5.01
CA MET A 450 1.95 -18.15 5.17
C MET A 450 0.68 -17.81 5.96
N TRP A 451 0.67 -16.73 6.73
CA TRP A 451 -0.52 -16.19 7.40
C TRP A 451 -1.16 -15.18 6.47
N ARG A 452 -2.04 -15.69 5.59
CA ARG A 452 -2.57 -14.89 4.47
C ARG A 452 -3.35 -13.69 5.00
N GLN A 453 -3.27 -12.56 4.29
CA GLN A 453 -4.00 -11.33 4.64
C GLN A 453 -3.64 -10.72 6.01
N VAL A 454 -2.62 -11.24 6.70
CA VAL A 454 -1.99 -10.60 7.86
C VAL A 454 -0.80 -9.79 7.35
N PRO A 455 -0.65 -8.51 7.76
CA PRO A 455 0.53 -7.74 7.40
C PRO A 455 1.77 -8.31 8.11
N TYR A 456 2.95 -8.05 7.57
CA TYR A 456 4.21 -8.30 8.26
C TYR A 456 5.22 -7.21 7.86
N PRO A 457 6.05 -6.71 8.80
CA PRO A 457 6.10 -7.11 10.21
C PRO A 457 4.85 -6.68 11.01
N VAL A 458 4.55 -7.38 12.11
CA VAL A 458 3.49 -7.00 13.06
C VAL A 458 4.12 -6.42 14.32
N ASP A 459 3.43 -5.48 14.96
CA ASP A 459 3.86 -4.86 16.22
C ASP A 459 3.45 -5.72 17.42
N ALA A 460 2.26 -6.32 17.35
CA ALA A 460 1.74 -7.17 18.41
C ALA A 460 0.80 -8.27 17.90
N ALA A 461 0.69 -9.33 18.71
CA ALA A 461 -0.26 -10.40 18.53
C ALA A 461 -0.82 -10.80 19.90
N VAL A 462 -2.16 -10.85 20.01
CA VAL A 462 -2.82 -11.16 21.28
C VAL A 462 -3.93 -12.19 21.08
N VAL A 463 -4.22 -12.94 22.13
CA VAL A 463 -5.44 -13.72 22.23
C VAL A 463 -6.39 -13.01 23.18
N TRP A 464 -7.55 -12.60 22.68
CA TRP A 464 -8.57 -11.92 23.47
C TRP A 464 -9.93 -12.58 23.27
N LYS A 465 -10.56 -13.00 24.38
CA LYS A 465 -11.88 -13.65 24.40
C LYS A 465 -12.01 -14.82 23.40
N GLY A 466 -10.93 -15.57 23.20
CA GLY A 466 -10.89 -16.77 22.36
C GLY A 466 -10.51 -16.53 20.90
N ASP A 467 -10.37 -15.28 20.46
CA ASP A 467 -9.91 -14.94 19.11
C ASP A 467 -8.46 -14.46 19.12
N THR A 468 -7.76 -14.68 18.01
CA THR A 468 -6.40 -14.16 17.78
C THR A 468 -6.48 -12.87 16.98
N TYR A 469 -5.73 -11.85 17.42
CA TYR A 469 -5.65 -10.56 16.74
C TYR A 469 -4.20 -10.15 16.54
N PHE A 470 -3.91 -9.60 15.36
CA PHE A 470 -2.63 -9.00 15.02
C PHE A 470 -2.78 -7.49 14.91
N PHE A 471 -1.75 -6.76 15.34
CA PHE A 471 -1.71 -5.30 15.32
C PHE A 471 -0.50 -4.85 14.50
N GLN A 472 -0.72 -3.81 13.72
CA GLN A 472 0.32 -3.08 13.01
C GLN A 472 -0.15 -1.63 12.93
N GLY A 473 0.66 -0.69 13.42
CA GLY A 473 0.35 0.72 13.62
C GLY A 473 -1.04 0.97 14.22
N PRO A 474 -1.83 1.91 13.68
CA PRO A 474 -3.18 2.19 14.18
C PRO A 474 -4.24 1.14 13.82
N ARG A 475 -3.85 -0.01 13.27
CA ARG A 475 -4.76 -1.02 12.71
C ARG A 475 -4.60 -2.39 13.36
N PHE A 476 -5.67 -3.18 13.31
CA PHE A 476 -5.64 -4.56 13.75
C PHE A 476 -6.45 -5.48 12.82
N TRP A 477 -6.08 -6.76 12.84
CA TRP A 477 -6.67 -7.83 12.05
C TRP A 477 -7.12 -8.95 12.97
N ARG A 478 -8.35 -9.43 12.81
CA ARG A 478 -8.77 -10.70 13.42
C ARG A 478 -8.32 -11.86 12.54
N PHE A 479 -7.71 -12.85 13.17
CA PHE A 479 -7.13 -14.00 12.49
C PHE A 479 -7.96 -15.27 12.70
N ASP A 480 -8.23 -15.96 11.60
CA ASP A 480 -8.84 -17.28 11.63
C ASP A 480 -7.73 -18.34 11.69
N ASN A 481 -7.63 -19.01 12.84
CA ASN A 481 -6.61 -20.03 13.10
C ASN A 481 -6.82 -21.31 12.27
N GLU A 482 -8.04 -21.59 11.79
CA GLU A 482 -8.33 -22.78 10.98
C GLU A 482 -8.00 -22.54 9.51
N LEU A 483 -8.40 -21.37 8.98
CA LEU A 483 -8.13 -20.97 7.59
C LEU A 483 -6.71 -20.40 7.40
N VAL A 484 -6.03 -20.09 8.51
CA VAL A 484 -4.69 -19.49 8.55
C VAL A 484 -4.64 -18.22 7.70
N GLN A 485 -5.62 -17.33 7.94
CA GLN A 485 -5.72 -16.05 7.26
C GLN A 485 -6.45 -15.00 8.11
N ALA A 486 -6.18 -13.72 7.88
CA ALA A 486 -7.02 -12.66 8.43
C ALA A 486 -8.42 -12.70 7.81
N HIS A 487 -9.42 -12.23 8.55
CA HIS A 487 -10.77 -12.13 8.02
C HIS A 487 -10.87 -10.96 7.01
N GLU A 488 -11.66 -11.13 5.94
CA GLU A 488 -11.76 -10.18 4.82
C GLU A 488 -12.22 -8.75 5.16
N TYR A 489 -12.87 -8.54 6.31
CA TYR A 489 -13.39 -7.24 6.74
C TYR A 489 -12.37 -6.41 7.56
N TYR A 490 -11.10 -6.84 7.58
CA TYR A 490 -10.00 -6.20 8.31
C TYR A 490 -8.96 -5.64 7.33
N PRO A 491 -8.20 -4.59 7.69
CA PRO A 491 -8.05 -4.03 9.03
C PRO A 491 -9.19 -3.14 9.53
N LEU A 492 -9.35 -3.11 10.85
CA LEU A 492 -10.16 -2.14 11.59
C LEU A 492 -9.26 -1.24 12.45
N PRO A 493 -9.73 -0.05 12.89
CA PRO A 493 -8.89 0.87 13.63
C PRO A 493 -8.79 0.47 15.11
N THR A 494 -7.56 0.41 15.64
CA THR A 494 -7.25 -0.10 16.97
C THR A 494 -7.86 0.79 18.05
N ALA A 495 -7.63 2.09 18.00
CA ALA A 495 -8.02 3.01 19.07
C ALA A 495 -9.54 3.01 19.35
N GLN A 496 -10.37 2.92 18.31
CA GLN A 496 -11.82 3.03 18.39
C GLN A 496 -12.50 1.70 18.74
N VAL A 497 -11.83 0.57 18.49
CA VAL A 497 -12.38 -0.76 18.75
C VAL A 497 -11.82 -1.37 20.03
N TRP A 498 -10.57 -1.05 20.36
CA TRP A 498 -9.87 -1.57 21.53
C TRP A 498 -9.83 -0.60 22.70
N PHE A 499 -10.06 0.70 22.50
CA PHE A 499 -10.05 1.74 23.53
C PHE A 499 -11.30 2.63 23.46
N GLN A 500 -11.64 3.42 24.50
CA GLN A 500 -12.77 4.40 24.47
C GLN A 500 -12.45 5.66 23.65
N CYS A 501 -11.78 5.52 22.51
CA CYS A 501 -11.42 6.67 21.69
C CYS A 501 -12.56 7.00 20.74
N LYS A 502 -12.97 8.27 20.73
CA LYS A 502 -13.95 8.78 19.76
C LYS A 502 -13.26 8.93 18.41
N SER A 503 -13.95 8.57 17.33
CA SER A 503 -13.47 8.89 15.98
C SER A 503 -13.35 10.40 15.83
N THR A 504 -12.18 10.87 15.39
CA THR A 504 -11.94 12.27 15.04
C THR A 504 -11.38 12.33 13.62
N SER A 505 -11.59 13.46 12.93
CA SER A 505 -11.04 13.69 11.59
C SER A 505 -9.51 13.66 11.54
N GLU A 506 -8.83 13.81 12.68
CA GLU A 506 -7.39 13.61 12.80
C GLU A 506 -7.02 12.12 12.73
N MET A 507 -7.82 11.22 13.32
CA MET A 507 -7.59 9.77 13.26
C MET A 507 -7.81 9.18 11.86
N ASP A 508 -8.63 9.84 11.03
CA ASP A 508 -8.87 9.46 9.62
C ASP A 508 -7.72 9.86 8.68
N ARG A 509 -6.76 10.67 9.14
CA ARG A 509 -5.56 11.07 8.37
C ARG A 509 -4.40 10.08 8.49
N TYR A 510 -4.45 9.15 9.45
CA TYR A 510 -3.38 8.19 9.75
C TYR A 510 -3.86 6.77 9.51
N VAL A 511 -4.21 6.48 8.26
CA VAL A 511 -4.74 5.17 7.83
C VAL A 511 -3.62 4.20 7.43
N THR A 512 -2.37 4.64 7.39
CA THR A 512 -1.23 3.87 6.86
C THR A 512 -0.20 3.57 7.95
N ASN A 513 0.24 2.31 8.03
CA ASN A 513 1.26 1.79 8.95
C ASN A 513 2.70 2.09 8.51
N ASP A 514 2.89 3.07 7.64
CA ASP A 514 4.14 3.17 6.91
C ASP A 514 5.15 4.02 7.67
N GLY A 515 6.07 3.29 8.31
CA GLY A 515 7.48 3.58 8.65
C GLY A 515 8.20 4.50 7.66
N PRO A 516 9.21 5.27 8.10
CA PRO A 516 9.77 6.43 7.40
C PRO A 516 10.15 6.20 5.93
#